data_AF-A0A534XEI2-F1
#
_entry.id   AF-A0A534XEI2-F1
#
_cell.length_a   1.000
_cell.length_b   1.000
_cell.length_c   1.000
_cell.angle_alpha   90.00
_cell.angle_beta   90.00
_cell.angle_gamma   90.00
#
_symmetry.space_group_name_H-M   'P 1'
#
loop_
_entity.id
_entity.type
_entity.pdbx_description
1 polymer ?
#
loop_
_entity_poly.entity_id
_entity_poly.type
_entity_poly.pdbx_seq_one_letter_code
_entity_poly.pdbx_strand_id
1 'polypeptide(L)'
;MNTKKLSMGLALCLGLAAGAAYAAQQGTAASTLLVKNTPSGTRKILYKAQNGSNTVVGNPVTNGTGATFNLQMVDGGTQTQCFVLPSSGWSAINTLGFKYVDPSLANGPVKSAQIKATPSGTFQIKVIAKGDSTSITVAPGNPTTSYATNFSIGAGDEYCGSTGTATPNPNDAVTFKVSHDDGTTCTLAACP
;
A
#
# COMPACT_ATOMS: atom_id res chain seq x y z
N MET A 1 -9.99 42.93 63.95
CA MET A 1 -10.74 41.78 63.41
C MET A 1 -10.19 41.43 62.04
N ASN A 2 -9.84 40.14 61.89
CA ASN A 2 -9.25 39.49 60.72
C ASN A 2 -10.11 39.63 59.46
N THR A 3 -9.47 39.66 58.29
CA THR A 3 -9.58 38.56 57.30
C THR A 3 -8.60 38.75 56.15
N LYS A 4 -7.64 37.81 56.03
CA LYS A 4 -6.86 37.58 54.82
C LYS A 4 -7.77 36.92 53.77
N LYS A 5 -7.80 37.44 52.54
CA LYS A 5 -8.36 36.73 51.39
C LYS A 5 -7.20 36.14 50.59
N LEU A 6 -7.02 34.82 50.73
CA LEU A 6 -6.26 33.97 49.84
C LEU A 6 -7.20 33.54 48.71
N SER A 7 -6.84 33.70 47.45
CA SER A 7 -7.57 33.07 46.35
C SER A 7 -6.58 32.62 45.28
N MET A 8 -6.54 31.29 45.14
CA MET A 8 -5.79 30.49 44.18
C MET A 8 -5.97 30.98 42.74
N GLY A 9 -4.85 31.28 42.08
CA GLY A 9 -4.79 31.42 40.63
C GLY A 9 -4.74 30.04 39.97
N LEU A 10 -5.73 29.78 39.12
CA LEU A 10 -5.95 28.59 38.31
C LEU A 10 -4.73 28.30 37.40
N ALA A 11 -4.03 27.18 37.64
CA ALA A 11 -3.02 26.69 36.71
C ALA A 11 -3.72 26.04 35.51
N LEU A 12 -3.67 26.70 34.35
CA LEU A 12 -4.15 26.16 33.09
C LEU A 12 -3.09 25.16 32.57
N CYS A 13 -3.19 23.90 32.95
CA CYS A 13 -2.43 22.83 32.31
C CYS A 13 -2.94 22.66 30.88
N LEU A 14 -2.24 23.24 29.90
CA LEU A 14 -2.39 22.88 28.49
C LEU A 14 -1.89 21.45 28.32
N GLY A 15 -2.82 20.48 28.37
CA GLY A 15 -2.55 19.12 27.95
C GLY A 15 -2.23 19.12 26.45
N LEU A 16 -0.95 18.96 26.10
CA LEU A 16 -0.55 18.56 24.76
C LEU A 16 -1.08 17.14 24.51
N ALA A 17 -2.29 17.03 23.96
CA ALA A 17 -2.72 15.81 23.32
C ALA A 17 -1.83 15.64 22.07
N ALA A 18 -0.78 14.83 22.20
CA ALA A 18 -0.04 14.33 21.06
C ALA A 18 -0.99 13.45 20.25
N GLY A 19 -1.72 14.05 19.31
CA GLY A 19 -2.46 13.30 18.30
C GLY A 19 -1.46 12.49 17.50
N ALA A 20 -1.63 11.18 17.42
CA ALA A 20 -0.91 10.38 16.45
C ALA A 20 -1.18 10.98 15.07
N ALA A 21 -0.13 11.43 14.37
CA ALA A 21 -0.25 11.80 12.98
C ALA A 21 -0.50 10.51 12.20
N TYR A 22 -1.76 10.25 11.86
CA TYR A 22 -2.11 9.18 10.94
C TYR A 22 -1.56 9.51 9.55
N ALA A 23 -1.02 8.51 8.85
CA ALA A 23 -0.68 8.63 7.44
C ALA A 23 -1.92 9.11 6.66
N ALA A 24 -1.78 10.11 5.79
CA ALA A 24 -2.90 10.52 4.97
C ALA A 24 -3.19 9.43 3.93
N GLN A 25 -4.47 9.22 3.65
CA GLN A 25 -4.92 8.21 2.69
C GLN A 25 -5.18 8.85 1.33
N GLN A 26 -4.50 8.35 0.31
CA GLN A 26 -4.62 8.78 -1.07
C GLN A 26 -5.23 7.66 -1.93
N GLY A 27 -6.49 7.84 -2.32
CA GLY A 27 -7.17 6.93 -3.24
C GLY A 27 -6.43 6.83 -4.58
N THR A 28 -6.07 5.63 -4.98
CA THR A 28 -5.26 5.36 -6.18
C THR A 28 -5.82 4.14 -6.91
N ALA A 29 -6.62 4.39 -7.94
CA ALA A 29 -7.28 3.33 -8.70
C ALA A 29 -6.27 2.46 -9.47
N ALA A 30 -6.58 1.17 -9.59
CA ALA A 30 -5.70 0.21 -10.26
C ALA A 30 -5.77 0.37 -11.79
N SER A 31 -4.66 0.80 -12.41
CA SER A 31 -4.53 0.70 -13.86
C SER A 31 -4.33 -0.75 -14.30
N THR A 32 -3.72 -1.59 -13.45
CA THR A 32 -3.72 -3.04 -13.61
C THR A 32 -3.52 -3.71 -12.25
N LEU A 33 -4.39 -4.66 -11.92
CA LEU A 33 -4.07 -5.68 -10.93
C LEU A 33 -4.13 -7.05 -11.62
N LEU A 34 -3.04 -7.79 -11.55
CA LEU A 34 -2.92 -9.16 -12.04
C LEU A 34 -2.40 -10.03 -10.91
N VAL A 35 -3.15 -11.06 -10.57
CA VAL A 35 -2.74 -12.13 -9.66
C VAL A 35 -2.79 -13.43 -10.45
N LYS A 36 -1.65 -14.09 -10.56
CA LYS A 36 -1.51 -15.38 -11.25
C LYS A 36 -1.03 -16.43 -10.26
N ASN A 37 -1.84 -17.44 -10.04
CA ASN A 37 -1.59 -18.60 -9.21
C ASN A 37 -1.40 -19.84 -10.10
N THR A 38 -0.16 -20.15 -10.45
CA THR A 38 0.15 -21.41 -11.15
C THR A 38 0.38 -22.49 -10.08
N PRO A 39 -0.47 -23.51 -9.90
CA PRO A 39 -0.41 -24.41 -8.74
C PRO A 39 0.93 -25.15 -8.54
N SER A 40 1.61 -25.50 -9.63
CA SER A 40 2.93 -26.15 -9.63
C SER A 40 4.06 -25.23 -10.11
N GLY A 41 3.77 -23.93 -10.26
CA GLY A 41 4.67 -22.98 -10.90
C GLY A 41 4.80 -21.67 -10.15
N THR A 42 5.46 -20.72 -10.79
CA THR A 42 5.67 -19.38 -10.20
C THR A 42 4.34 -18.63 -10.09
N ARG A 43 4.01 -18.22 -8.87
CA ARG A 43 2.97 -17.23 -8.57
C ARG A 43 3.50 -15.83 -8.89
N LYS A 44 2.61 -14.96 -9.34
CA LYS A 44 2.96 -13.59 -9.71
C LYS A 44 1.86 -12.63 -9.30
N ILE A 45 2.27 -11.51 -8.71
CA ILE A 45 1.42 -10.33 -8.53
C ILE A 45 2.04 -9.19 -9.34
N LEU A 46 1.21 -8.51 -10.12
CA LEU A 46 1.53 -7.23 -10.73
C LEU A 46 0.44 -6.25 -10.34
N TYR A 47 0.83 -5.24 -9.59
CA TYR A 47 -0.01 -4.10 -9.28
C TYR A 47 0.55 -2.87 -9.98
N LYS A 48 -0.34 -2.10 -10.61
CA LYS A 48 -0.07 -0.79 -11.18
C LYS A 48 -1.23 0.12 -10.83
N ALA A 49 -0.89 1.34 -10.45
CA ALA A 49 -1.85 2.39 -10.20
C ALA A 49 -1.34 3.68 -10.83
N GLN A 50 -2.25 4.50 -11.36
CA GLN A 50 -1.89 5.74 -12.05
C GLN A 50 -3.01 6.76 -11.93
N ASN A 51 -2.68 8.00 -11.55
CA ASN A 51 -3.60 9.14 -11.59
C ASN A 51 -2.83 10.47 -11.73
N GLY A 52 -3.56 11.60 -11.75
CA GLY A 52 -2.97 12.94 -11.89
C GLY A 52 -3.00 13.80 -10.62
N SER A 53 -3.57 13.32 -9.52
CA SER A 53 -3.83 14.11 -8.31
C SER A 53 -2.90 13.76 -7.14
N ASN A 54 -2.37 12.55 -7.11
CA ASN A 54 -1.65 12.04 -5.95
C ASN A 54 -0.21 12.52 -5.93
N THR A 55 0.33 12.62 -4.72
CA THR A 55 1.69 13.09 -4.46
C THR A 55 2.47 12.05 -3.69
N VAL A 56 3.77 11.96 -3.95
CA VAL A 56 4.65 11.07 -3.19
C VAL A 56 5.01 11.75 -1.86
N VAL A 57 4.45 11.24 -0.76
CA VAL A 57 4.71 11.71 0.60
C VAL A 57 5.44 10.63 1.39
N GLY A 58 6.52 11.03 2.07
CA GLY A 58 7.42 10.15 2.82
C GLY A 58 8.71 9.79 2.08
N ASN A 59 9.59 9.06 2.75
CA ASN A 59 10.86 8.59 2.18
C ASN A 59 11.19 7.18 2.67
N PRO A 60 11.06 6.14 1.83
CA PRO A 60 11.31 4.75 2.24
C PRO A 60 12.81 4.38 2.30
N VAL A 61 13.71 5.26 1.84
CA VAL A 61 15.17 5.06 1.88
C VAL A 61 15.71 5.29 3.29
N THR A 62 15.03 6.13 4.08
CA THR A 62 15.43 6.41 5.46
C THR A 62 15.47 5.10 6.25
N ASN A 63 16.58 4.84 6.94
CA ASN A 63 16.77 3.60 7.67
C ASN A 63 15.60 3.35 8.64
N GLY A 64 15.07 2.13 8.63
CA GLY A 64 13.95 1.74 9.49
C GLY A 64 12.56 2.14 9.00
N THR A 65 12.42 2.87 7.88
CA THR A 65 11.10 3.27 7.35
C THR A 65 10.55 2.26 6.34
N GLY A 66 11.28 2.02 5.24
CA GLY A 66 10.84 1.13 4.17
C GLY A 66 9.45 1.48 3.63
N ALA A 67 8.82 0.48 3.04
CA ALA A 67 7.45 0.55 2.58
C ALA A 67 6.78 -0.82 2.72
N THR A 68 5.46 -0.84 2.59
CA THR A 68 4.69 -2.07 2.58
C THR A 68 3.68 -2.06 1.45
N PHE A 69 3.29 -3.25 1.00
CA PHE A 69 2.18 -3.46 0.08
C PHE A 69 1.27 -4.53 0.69
N ASN A 70 0.01 -4.19 0.91
CA ASN A 70 -1.01 -5.11 1.36
C ASN A 70 -1.94 -5.43 0.20
N LEU A 71 -2.27 -6.70 0.02
CA LEU A 71 -3.23 -7.16 -0.99
C LEU A 71 -4.26 -8.07 -0.32
N GLN A 72 -5.52 -7.75 -0.53
CA GLN A 72 -6.66 -8.55 -0.13
C GLN A 72 -7.42 -9.01 -1.37
N MET A 73 -7.87 -10.27 -1.35
CA MET A 73 -8.79 -10.85 -2.34
C MET A 73 -9.91 -11.58 -1.60
N VAL A 74 -11.11 -11.55 -2.18
CA VAL A 74 -12.32 -12.17 -1.63
C VAL A 74 -12.92 -13.15 -2.63
N ASP A 75 -13.18 -14.38 -2.19
CA ASP A 75 -13.67 -15.49 -3.00
C ASP A 75 -14.52 -16.51 -2.21
N GLY A 76 -15.52 -16.02 -1.47
CA GLY A 76 -16.27 -16.84 -0.50
C GLY A 76 -15.57 -16.95 0.86
N GLY A 77 -14.30 -16.52 0.93
CA GLY A 77 -13.57 -16.15 2.14
C GLY A 77 -12.71 -14.91 1.87
N THR A 78 -11.92 -14.50 2.88
CA THR A 78 -11.02 -13.34 2.77
C THR A 78 -9.57 -13.80 2.88
N GLN A 79 -8.77 -13.48 1.87
CA GLN A 79 -7.34 -13.73 1.83
C GLN A 79 -6.61 -12.39 1.85
N THR A 80 -5.73 -12.17 2.82
CA THR A 80 -4.93 -10.94 2.93
C THR A 80 -3.47 -11.31 3.08
N GLN A 81 -2.60 -10.64 2.32
CA GLN A 81 -1.15 -10.81 2.45
C GLN A 81 -0.42 -9.47 2.46
N CYS A 82 0.39 -9.32 3.50
CA CYS A 82 1.31 -8.20 3.68
C CYS A 82 2.66 -8.52 3.04
N PHE A 83 3.17 -7.58 2.26
CA PHE A 83 4.51 -7.61 1.69
C PHE A 83 5.32 -6.46 2.31
N VAL A 84 6.43 -6.81 2.95
CA VAL A 84 7.38 -5.83 3.52
C VAL A 84 8.48 -5.54 2.49
N LEU A 85 8.79 -4.27 2.29
CA LEU A 85 9.83 -3.79 1.38
C LEU A 85 10.84 -2.97 2.20
N PRO A 86 11.89 -3.61 2.75
CA PRO A 86 12.83 -2.95 3.66
C PRO A 86 13.56 -1.77 3.02
N SER A 87 13.91 -0.78 3.85
CA SER A 87 14.65 0.44 3.45
C SER A 87 15.93 0.16 2.63
N SER A 88 16.61 -0.95 2.90
CA SER A 88 17.84 -1.36 2.21
C SER A 88 17.68 -1.61 0.71
N GLY A 89 16.48 -1.96 0.25
CA GLY A 89 16.21 -2.17 -1.18
C GLY A 89 15.75 -0.90 -1.91
N TRP A 90 15.53 0.21 -1.19
CA TRP A 90 15.01 1.46 -1.75
C TRP A 90 16.13 2.41 -2.20
N SER A 91 15.87 3.13 -3.28
CA SER A 91 16.69 4.24 -3.77
C SER A 91 15.82 5.31 -4.41
N ALA A 92 16.30 6.56 -4.38
CA ALA A 92 15.61 7.67 -5.03
C ALA A 92 15.68 7.56 -6.57
N ILE A 93 14.64 8.07 -7.22
CA ILE A 93 14.57 8.32 -8.67
C ILE A 93 14.65 9.83 -8.84
N ASN A 94 15.83 10.40 -8.62
CA ASN A 94 16.01 11.85 -8.49
C ASN A 94 14.98 12.43 -7.49
N THR A 95 14.35 13.55 -7.84
CA THR A 95 13.28 14.19 -7.06
C THR A 95 11.88 13.63 -7.37
N LEU A 96 11.77 12.62 -8.24
CA LEU A 96 10.49 12.16 -8.77
C LEU A 96 9.82 11.07 -7.92
N GLY A 97 10.59 10.37 -7.08
CA GLY A 97 10.08 9.31 -6.23
C GLY A 97 11.13 8.26 -5.89
N PHE A 98 10.70 7.02 -5.71
CA PHE A 98 11.54 5.94 -5.18
C PHE A 98 11.34 4.63 -5.95
N LYS A 99 12.40 3.83 -6.02
CA LYS A 99 12.38 2.47 -6.57
C LYS A 99 12.93 1.49 -5.54
N TYR A 100 12.29 0.33 -5.45
CA TYR A 100 12.73 -0.83 -4.70
C TYR A 100 13.20 -1.94 -5.63
N VAL A 101 14.30 -2.58 -5.31
CA VAL A 101 14.87 -3.66 -6.12
C VAL A 101 15.39 -4.78 -5.21
N ASP A 102 14.86 -5.99 -5.41
CA ASP A 102 15.35 -7.24 -4.79
C ASP A 102 15.30 -8.37 -5.83
N PRO A 103 16.30 -8.46 -6.72
CA PRO A 103 16.27 -9.38 -7.84
C PRO A 103 16.36 -10.85 -7.41
N SER A 104 16.99 -11.10 -6.26
CA SER A 104 17.22 -12.39 -5.61
C SER A 104 16.08 -12.83 -4.69
N LEU A 105 15.12 -11.94 -4.40
CA LEU A 105 14.01 -12.20 -3.45
C LEU A 105 14.51 -12.52 -2.03
N ALA A 106 15.59 -11.85 -1.61
CA ALA A 106 16.21 -12.09 -0.31
C ALA A 106 15.38 -11.56 0.87
N ASN A 107 14.54 -10.56 0.62
CA ASN A 107 13.72 -9.89 1.63
C ASN A 107 12.23 -10.26 1.52
N GLY A 108 11.87 -11.17 0.62
CA GLY A 108 10.51 -11.58 0.36
C GLY A 108 10.17 -11.66 -1.14
N PRO A 109 8.90 -11.91 -1.48
CA PRO A 109 8.51 -12.20 -2.86
C PRO A 109 8.47 -10.95 -3.77
N VAL A 110 8.64 -9.74 -3.23
CA VAL A 110 8.61 -8.52 -4.05
C VAL A 110 9.95 -8.35 -4.76
N LYS A 111 9.97 -8.58 -6.08
CA LYS A 111 11.16 -8.41 -6.90
C LYS A 111 11.51 -6.94 -7.13
N SER A 112 10.49 -6.11 -7.29
CA SER A 112 10.66 -4.68 -7.53
C SER A 112 9.39 -3.91 -7.20
N ALA A 113 9.55 -2.68 -6.72
CA ALA A 113 8.47 -1.72 -6.62
C ALA A 113 8.93 -0.32 -7.04
N GLN A 114 7.97 0.57 -7.29
CA GLN A 114 8.22 1.96 -7.61
C GLN A 114 7.01 2.79 -7.21
N ILE A 115 7.28 3.98 -6.72
CA ILE A 115 6.31 5.05 -6.52
C ILE A 115 6.93 6.35 -7.01
N LYS A 116 6.27 7.06 -7.92
CA LYS A 116 6.79 8.30 -8.49
C LYS A 116 5.69 9.22 -9.02
N ALA A 117 5.96 10.52 -9.06
CA ALA A 117 5.24 11.49 -9.87
C ALA A 117 6.13 11.90 -11.05
N THR A 118 5.60 11.86 -12.28
CA THR A 118 6.32 12.37 -13.44
C THR A 118 6.35 13.90 -13.43
N PRO A 119 7.31 14.55 -14.13
CA PRO A 119 7.29 16.00 -14.30
C PRO A 119 6.00 16.53 -14.93
N SER A 120 5.32 15.69 -15.72
CA SER A 120 4.03 15.98 -16.34
C SER A 120 2.82 15.81 -15.40
N GLY A 121 3.04 15.54 -14.11
CA GLY A 121 1.97 15.40 -13.10
C GLY A 121 1.34 14.01 -13.00
N THR A 122 1.91 12.98 -13.64
CA THR A 122 1.36 11.62 -13.56
C THR A 122 1.95 10.87 -12.37
N PHE A 123 1.14 10.60 -11.37
CA PHE A 123 1.46 9.71 -10.25
C PHE A 123 1.38 8.25 -10.69
N GLN A 124 2.34 7.42 -10.26
CA GLN A 124 2.43 6.01 -10.63
C GLN A 124 2.94 5.18 -9.45
N ILE A 125 2.26 4.07 -9.20
CA ILE A 125 2.75 2.97 -8.36
C ILE A 125 2.89 1.73 -9.24
N LYS A 126 3.94 0.96 -8.99
CA LYS A 126 4.14 -0.36 -9.59
C LYS A 126 4.74 -1.30 -8.56
N VAL A 127 4.13 -2.48 -8.39
CA VAL A 127 4.67 -3.57 -7.56
C VAL A 127 4.69 -4.84 -8.39
N ILE A 128 5.82 -5.55 -8.36
CA ILE A 128 5.97 -6.87 -8.98
C ILE A 128 6.44 -7.83 -7.90
N ALA A 129 5.58 -8.79 -7.55
CA ALA A 129 5.94 -9.93 -6.73
C ALA A 129 6.02 -11.20 -7.57
N LYS A 130 6.98 -12.06 -7.24
CA LYS A 130 7.17 -13.40 -7.79
C LYS A 130 7.54 -14.33 -6.66
N GLY A 131 6.99 -15.53 -6.68
CA GLY A 131 7.26 -16.53 -5.66
C GLY A 131 6.59 -17.85 -5.99
N ASP A 132 6.62 -18.75 -5.04
CA ASP A 132 5.84 -19.99 -5.02
C ASP A 132 4.60 -19.83 -4.11
N SER A 133 3.92 -20.94 -3.82
CA SER A 133 2.76 -20.97 -2.94
C SER A 133 3.07 -20.72 -1.47
N THR A 134 4.33 -20.80 -1.04
CA THR A 134 4.74 -20.55 0.35
C THR A 134 5.01 -19.07 0.58
N SER A 135 5.53 -18.38 -0.44
CA SER A 135 5.94 -16.98 -0.38
C SER A 135 4.84 -16.02 -0.86
N ILE A 136 3.97 -16.43 -1.77
CA ILE A 136 2.77 -15.69 -2.16
C ILE A 136 1.57 -16.58 -1.85
N THR A 137 0.85 -16.31 -0.77
CA THR A 137 -0.27 -17.13 -0.31
C THR A 137 -1.60 -16.69 -0.93
N VAL A 138 -1.77 -15.38 -1.16
CA VAL A 138 -2.96 -14.83 -1.82
C VAL A 138 -3.09 -15.34 -3.25
N ALA A 139 -4.27 -15.81 -3.61
CA ALA A 139 -4.55 -16.41 -4.92
C ALA A 139 -5.92 -15.95 -5.46
N PRO A 140 -6.12 -16.00 -6.79
CA PRO A 140 -7.43 -15.86 -7.40
C PRO A 140 -8.41 -16.92 -6.90
N GLY A 141 -9.64 -16.49 -6.65
CA GLY A 141 -10.80 -17.38 -6.54
C GLY A 141 -11.38 -17.78 -7.88
N ASN A 142 -12.46 -18.56 -7.86
CA ASN A 142 -13.20 -18.98 -9.06
C ASN A 142 -14.72 -18.78 -8.91
N PRO A 143 -15.24 -17.55 -9.03
CA PRO A 143 -14.55 -16.29 -9.30
C PRO A 143 -14.06 -15.54 -8.04
N THR A 144 -13.14 -14.61 -8.21
CA THR A 144 -12.86 -13.57 -7.21
C THR A 144 -13.97 -12.51 -7.28
N THR A 145 -14.54 -12.13 -6.13
CA THR A 145 -15.65 -11.17 -6.04
C THR A 145 -15.19 -9.74 -5.77
N SER A 146 -14.12 -9.57 -5.00
CA SER A 146 -13.51 -8.26 -4.77
C SER A 146 -12.03 -8.37 -4.38
N TYR A 147 -11.36 -7.22 -4.42
CA TYR A 147 -9.98 -7.02 -3.99
C TYR A 147 -9.84 -5.63 -3.35
N ALA A 148 -8.81 -5.50 -2.53
CA ALA A 148 -8.34 -4.21 -2.04
C ALA A 148 -6.82 -4.22 -1.94
N THR A 149 -6.21 -3.04 -2.09
CA THR A 149 -4.77 -2.85 -2.02
C THR A 149 -4.43 -1.65 -1.17
N ASN A 150 -3.31 -1.70 -0.45
CA ASN A 150 -2.75 -0.55 0.24
C ASN A 150 -1.22 -0.58 0.07
N PHE A 151 -0.66 0.42 -0.62
CA PHE A 151 0.77 0.66 -0.62
C PHE A 151 1.07 1.75 0.40
N SER A 152 1.96 1.52 1.35
CA SER A 152 2.26 2.50 2.40
C SER A 152 3.76 2.78 2.44
N ILE A 153 4.13 4.06 2.58
CA ILE A 153 5.50 4.46 2.89
C ILE A 153 5.57 4.68 4.40
N GLY A 154 6.51 4.03 5.10
CA GLY A 154 6.44 3.90 6.57
C GLY A 154 6.25 5.22 7.35
N ALA A 155 6.94 6.29 6.97
CA ALA A 155 6.77 7.63 7.57
C ALA A 155 6.08 8.62 6.60
N GLY A 156 5.22 8.12 5.73
CA GLY A 156 4.54 8.87 4.68
C GLY A 156 3.05 8.52 4.59
N ASP A 157 2.52 8.62 3.38
CA ASP A 157 1.11 8.37 3.11
C ASP A 157 0.81 6.92 2.72
N GLU A 158 -0.48 6.58 2.78
CA GLU A 158 -1.06 5.34 2.27
C GLU A 158 -1.72 5.58 0.91
N TYR A 159 -1.58 4.62 0.00
CA TYR A 159 -2.10 4.69 -1.36
C TYR A 159 -2.97 3.46 -1.61
N CYS A 160 -4.29 3.63 -1.54
CA CYS A 160 -5.21 2.50 -1.56
C CYS A 160 -6.00 2.40 -2.86
N GLY A 161 -6.31 1.17 -3.25
CA GLY A 161 -7.20 0.86 -4.35
C GLY A 161 -8.18 -0.21 -3.91
N SER A 162 -9.34 -0.26 -4.56
CA SER A 162 -10.36 -1.27 -4.28
C SER A 162 -11.06 -1.67 -5.58
N THR A 163 -11.87 -2.73 -5.49
CA THR A 163 -12.76 -3.10 -6.60
C THR A 163 -13.69 -1.94 -6.94
N GLY A 164 -13.65 -1.56 -8.21
CA GLY A 164 -14.56 -0.60 -8.80
C GLY A 164 -15.52 -1.29 -9.76
N THR A 165 -15.72 -0.67 -10.93
CA THR A 165 -16.69 -1.11 -11.95
C THR A 165 -16.06 -1.95 -13.06
N ALA A 166 -14.73 -2.03 -13.15
CA ALA A 166 -14.08 -2.77 -14.23
C ALA A 166 -14.32 -4.28 -14.10
N THR A 167 -14.69 -4.91 -15.21
CA THR A 167 -14.91 -6.37 -15.25
C THR A 167 -13.58 -7.11 -15.30
N PRO A 168 -13.28 -8.00 -14.34
CA PRO A 168 -12.05 -8.78 -14.38
C PRO A 168 -12.08 -9.79 -15.54
N ASN A 169 -10.99 -9.85 -16.31
CA ASN A 169 -10.81 -10.78 -17.41
C ASN A 169 -9.31 -11.09 -17.63
N PRO A 170 -8.84 -12.30 -17.33
CA PRO A 170 -9.58 -13.45 -16.78
C PRO A 170 -9.96 -13.29 -15.29
N ASN A 171 -10.91 -14.12 -14.83
CA ASN A 171 -11.34 -14.27 -13.43
C ASN A 171 -11.64 -15.75 -13.12
N ASP A 172 -10.58 -16.53 -12.98
CA ASP A 172 -10.63 -17.96 -12.71
C ASP A 172 -9.65 -18.35 -11.59
N ALA A 173 -9.65 -19.62 -11.18
CA ALA A 173 -8.80 -20.13 -10.10
C ALA A 173 -7.28 -19.92 -10.30
N VAL A 174 -6.84 -19.62 -11.52
CA VAL A 174 -5.43 -19.48 -11.88
C VAL A 174 -5.07 -18.01 -12.11
N THR A 175 -5.99 -17.20 -12.64
CA THR A 175 -5.71 -15.81 -12.98
C THR A 175 -6.89 -14.91 -12.66
N PHE A 176 -6.61 -13.89 -11.86
CA PHE A 176 -7.44 -12.70 -11.73
C PHE A 176 -6.73 -11.53 -12.39
N LYS A 177 -7.41 -10.83 -13.29
CA LYS A 177 -6.89 -9.60 -13.88
C LYS A 177 -7.98 -8.56 -14.05
N VAL A 178 -7.74 -7.38 -13.52
CA VAL A 178 -8.51 -6.18 -13.83
C VAL A 178 -7.59 -5.13 -14.46
N SER A 179 -8.14 -4.27 -15.33
CA SER A 179 -7.40 -3.19 -15.99
C SER A 179 -8.26 -1.96 -16.04
N HIS A 180 -7.68 -0.81 -15.73
CA HIS A 180 -8.37 0.49 -15.63
C HIS A 180 -9.61 0.43 -14.72
N ASP A 181 -9.44 -0.14 -13.53
CA ASP A 181 -10.47 -0.09 -12.51
C ASP A 181 -10.54 1.32 -11.91
N ASP A 182 -11.68 1.68 -11.33
CA ASP A 182 -11.96 3.03 -10.81
C ASP A 182 -12.14 3.08 -9.28
N GLY A 183 -12.04 1.94 -8.59
CA GLY A 183 -12.17 1.88 -7.14
C GLY A 183 -10.97 2.51 -6.40
N THR A 184 -11.23 3.55 -5.62
CA THR A 184 -10.23 4.32 -4.87
C THR A 184 -10.42 4.30 -3.36
N THR A 185 -11.43 3.59 -2.86
CA THR A 185 -11.74 3.57 -1.43
C THR A 185 -10.67 2.82 -0.64
N CYS A 186 -10.16 3.42 0.43
CA CYS A 186 -9.23 2.82 1.37
C CYS A 186 -9.96 1.91 2.36
N THR A 187 -10.30 0.69 1.94
CA THR A 187 -10.93 -0.33 2.80
C THR A 187 -9.93 -1.26 3.49
N LEU A 188 -8.74 -1.42 2.89
CA LEU A 188 -7.65 -2.23 3.42
C LEU A 188 -6.63 -1.34 4.13
N ALA A 189 -6.36 -1.62 5.40
CA ALA A 189 -5.31 -0.94 6.16
C ALA A 189 -3.91 -1.27 5.59
N ALA A 190 -2.96 -0.39 5.88
CA ALA A 190 -1.54 -0.69 5.68
C ALA A 190 -1.15 -1.98 6.43
N CYS A 191 -0.03 -2.58 6.03
CA CYS A 191 0.53 -3.70 6.79
C CYS A 191 0.84 -3.25 8.23
N PRO A 192 0.63 -4.12 9.23
CA PRO A 192 0.95 -3.82 10.63
C PRO A 192 2.45 -3.65 10.88
#